data_AF-A0A382B641-F1
#
_entry.id   AF-A0A382B641-F1
#
_cell.length_a   1.000
_cell.length_b   1.000
_cell.length_c   1.000
_cell.angle_alpha   90.00
_cell.angle_beta   90.00
_cell.angle_gamma   90.00
#
_symmetry.space_group_name_H-M   'P 1'
#
loop_
_entity.id
_entity.type
_entity.pdbx_description
1 polymer ?
#
loop_
_entity_poly.entity_id
_entity_poly.type
_entity_poly.pdbx_seq_one_letter_code
_entity_poly.pdbx_strand_id
1 'polypeptide(L)'
;VVSASFGSNNPINGMPAYVKQGNIEGEQPTFLGGSHKPFDPSNRKNLTPKIDMARFKDRKKLLDDLDKYSQIASPQAQSFSTIGAQAYNVVLGNAKDAFDLEKEPKTIKAMYGKGKIGEQMLLARRLAQFGTKFITVQYGGWDMHGGIKKALEGKVPSLDKALAAFVKDIYESGLSDDVLLVVTGEFGRTRLNKKAGRDHWSSITPMLLSGGRYSHGRVIGSADQAYYPTKSKIEPIDVAATLFDHFEIPRNIQRVDRGGRPRYLLEGNGKVIL
;
A
#
# COMPACT_ATOMS: atom_id res chain seq x y z
N VAL A 1 -4.64 1.65 -9.76
CA VAL A 1 -4.11 0.80 -10.86
C VAL A 1 -4.16 -0.67 -10.49
N VAL A 2 -3.40 -1.13 -9.49
CA VAL A 2 -3.35 -2.55 -9.08
C VAL A 2 -4.75 -3.16 -8.87
N SER A 3 -5.60 -2.55 -8.04
CA SER A 3 -6.98 -3.02 -7.81
C SER A 3 -7.88 -2.97 -9.06
N ALA A 4 -7.55 -2.17 -10.07
CA ALA A 4 -8.28 -2.10 -11.34
C ALA A 4 -7.75 -3.11 -12.38
N SER A 5 -6.57 -3.68 -12.14
CA SER A 5 -5.98 -4.74 -12.97
C SER A 5 -6.31 -6.13 -12.43
N PHE A 6 -6.29 -6.32 -11.12
CA PHE A 6 -6.48 -7.64 -10.47
C PHE A 6 -7.86 -7.85 -9.85
N GLY A 7 -8.73 -6.86 -9.94
CA GLY A 7 -9.96 -6.82 -9.17
C GLY A 7 -9.74 -6.21 -7.79
N SER A 8 -10.86 -5.81 -7.19
CA SER A 8 -10.89 -5.03 -5.96
C SER A 8 -10.67 -5.87 -4.70
N ASN A 9 -11.14 -7.12 -4.71
CA ASN A 9 -10.87 -8.12 -3.69
C ASN A 9 -10.36 -9.40 -4.36
N ASN A 10 -9.57 -10.16 -3.63
CA ASN A 10 -9.19 -11.52 -3.98
C ASN A 10 -10.45 -12.40 -4.07
N PRO A 11 -10.68 -13.10 -5.19
CA PRO A 11 -11.92 -13.84 -5.43
C PRO A 11 -12.05 -15.09 -4.55
N ILE A 12 -10.96 -15.61 -4.00
CA ILE A 12 -10.94 -16.85 -3.21
C ILE A 12 -11.25 -16.55 -1.75
N ASN A 13 -10.57 -15.55 -1.17
CA ASN A 13 -10.58 -15.31 0.28
C ASN A 13 -11.15 -13.95 0.69
N GLY A 14 -11.55 -13.12 -0.28
CA GLY A 14 -12.19 -11.83 -0.03
C GLY A 14 -11.24 -10.71 0.40
N MET A 15 -9.93 -10.95 0.48
CA MET A 15 -8.95 -9.94 0.87
C MET A 15 -8.99 -8.73 -0.07
N PRO A 16 -9.04 -7.48 0.44
CA PRO A 16 -8.93 -6.31 -0.41
C PRO A 16 -7.61 -6.30 -1.16
N ALA A 17 -7.63 -5.97 -2.46
CA ALA A 17 -6.42 -5.90 -3.27
C ALA A 17 -5.54 -4.69 -2.90
N TYR A 18 -6.15 -3.63 -2.35
CA TYR A 18 -5.45 -2.45 -1.85
C TYR A 18 -5.86 -2.17 -0.40
N VAL A 19 -4.90 -2.23 0.53
CA VAL A 19 -5.07 -1.87 1.94
C VAL A 19 -4.15 -0.70 2.28
N LYS A 20 -4.68 0.31 2.99
CA LYS A 20 -3.89 1.41 3.51
C LYS A 20 -3.69 1.33 5.02
N GLN A 21 -2.58 1.86 5.52
CA GLN A 21 -2.29 2.00 6.93
C GLN A 21 -1.83 3.43 7.24
N GLY A 22 -2.78 4.28 7.62
CA GLY A 22 -2.59 5.73 7.71
C GLY A 22 -3.30 6.44 6.55
N ASN A 23 -2.95 7.70 6.32
CA ASN A 23 -3.58 8.54 5.30
C ASN A 23 -2.50 9.20 4.45
N ILE A 24 -2.28 8.66 3.26
CA ILE A 24 -1.41 9.31 2.26
C ILE A 24 -2.30 10.20 1.39
N GLU A 25 -1.89 11.45 1.20
CA GLU A 25 -2.62 12.36 0.33
C GLU A 25 -2.63 11.85 -1.11
N GLY A 26 -3.77 11.96 -1.80
CA GLY A 26 -3.90 11.49 -3.18
C GLY A 26 -4.14 9.98 -3.36
N GLU A 27 -4.32 9.19 -2.30
CA GLU A 27 -4.61 7.74 -2.39
C GLU A 27 -6.02 7.37 -2.92
N GLN A 28 -6.79 8.35 -3.41
CA GLN A 28 -8.13 8.13 -3.94
C GLN A 28 -8.08 7.44 -5.33
N PRO A 29 -9.11 6.67 -5.71
CA PRO A 29 -9.11 5.93 -6.98
C PRO A 29 -9.23 6.82 -8.23
N THR A 30 -9.32 8.15 -8.07
CA THR A 30 -9.49 9.13 -9.16
C THR A 30 -10.67 8.78 -10.08
N PHE A 31 -10.45 8.67 -11.39
CA PHE A 31 -11.45 8.31 -12.39
C PHE A 31 -11.74 6.80 -12.45
N LEU A 32 -10.94 5.95 -11.79
CA LEU A 32 -11.13 4.49 -11.81
C LEU A 32 -12.40 4.06 -11.07
N GLY A 33 -12.88 4.86 -10.12
CA GLY A 33 -14.15 4.61 -9.42
C GLY A 33 -13.99 4.06 -8.00
N GLY A 34 -15.06 4.18 -7.20
CA GLY A 34 -15.03 3.91 -5.75
C GLY A 34 -14.72 2.47 -5.38
N SER A 35 -15.02 1.50 -6.25
CA SER A 35 -14.70 0.09 -6.07
C SER A 35 -13.20 -0.21 -5.97
N HIS A 36 -12.34 0.72 -6.41
CA HIS A 36 -10.88 0.57 -6.40
C HIS A 36 -10.21 1.38 -5.28
N LYS A 37 -10.99 1.98 -4.38
CA LYS A 37 -10.50 2.72 -3.21
C LYS A 37 -9.76 1.78 -2.25
N PRO A 38 -8.70 2.24 -1.57
CA PRO A 38 -8.07 1.45 -0.52
C PRO A 38 -9.05 1.09 0.59
N PHE A 39 -8.95 -0.15 1.08
CA PHE A 39 -9.58 -0.56 2.32
C PHE A 39 -8.84 0.04 3.52
N ASP A 40 -9.60 0.67 4.42
CA ASP A 40 -9.10 1.28 5.65
C ASP A 40 -9.42 0.38 6.85
N PRO A 41 -8.42 -0.32 7.44
CA PRO A 41 -8.62 -1.21 8.56
C PRO A 41 -8.62 -0.48 9.91
N SER A 42 -8.78 0.85 9.97
CA SER A 42 -8.83 1.58 11.25
C SER A 42 -10.03 1.18 12.12
N ASN A 43 -11.15 0.75 11.52
CA ASN A 43 -12.32 0.25 12.24
C ASN A 43 -12.49 -1.28 12.13
N ARG A 44 -11.51 -2.03 12.63
CA ARG A 44 -11.50 -3.52 12.58
C ARG A 44 -12.68 -4.17 13.28
N LYS A 45 -13.33 -3.48 14.23
CA LYS A 45 -14.52 -4.00 14.94
C LYS A 45 -15.69 -4.30 14.00
N ASN A 46 -15.77 -3.59 12.87
CA ASN A 46 -16.82 -3.81 11.87
C ASN A 46 -16.56 -5.03 10.97
N LEU A 47 -15.40 -5.68 11.07
CA LEU A 47 -15.10 -6.91 10.35
C LEU A 47 -15.79 -8.15 10.97
N THR A 48 -16.36 -8.01 12.17
CA THR A 48 -17.10 -9.10 12.82
C THR A 48 -18.57 -8.72 12.92
N PRO A 49 -19.49 -9.52 12.35
CA PRO A 49 -20.91 -9.29 12.51
C PRO A 49 -21.31 -9.28 13.98
N LYS A 50 -22.20 -8.36 14.36
CA LYS A 50 -22.81 -8.31 15.71
C LYS A 50 -23.94 -9.31 15.89
N ILE A 51 -24.24 -10.09 14.86
CA ILE A 51 -25.28 -11.11 14.84
C ILE A 51 -24.64 -12.45 14.48
N ASP A 52 -25.36 -13.53 14.77
CA ASP A 52 -24.95 -14.86 14.35
C ASP A 52 -24.68 -14.95 12.84
N MET A 53 -23.67 -15.73 12.45
CA MET A 53 -23.21 -15.85 11.07
C MET A 53 -24.25 -16.47 10.14
N ALA A 54 -25.08 -17.40 10.62
CA ALA A 54 -26.17 -17.96 9.82
C ALA A 54 -27.21 -16.88 9.53
N ARG A 55 -27.59 -16.11 10.56
CA ARG A 55 -28.51 -14.97 10.40
C ARG A 55 -27.96 -13.89 9.47
N PHE A 56 -26.65 -13.63 9.50
CA PHE A 56 -25.99 -12.69 8.61
C PHE A 56 -26.04 -13.16 7.14
N LYS A 57 -25.75 -14.45 6.89
CA LYS A 57 -25.84 -15.05 5.56
C LYS A 57 -27.28 -15.04 5.02
N ASP A 58 -28.27 -15.34 5.85
CA ASP A 58 -29.68 -15.27 5.46
C ASP A 58 -30.11 -13.85 5.06
N ARG A 59 -29.70 -12.84 5.82
CA ARG A 59 -29.98 -11.43 5.47
C ARG A 59 -29.32 -11.00 4.17
N LYS A 60 -28.10 -11.48 3.90
CA LYS A 60 -27.42 -11.24 2.61
C LYS A 60 -28.17 -11.90 1.47
N LYS A 61 -28.64 -13.14 1.65
CA LYS A 61 -29.45 -13.84 0.63
C LYS A 61 -30.75 -13.08 0.33
N LEU A 62 -31.45 -12.60 1.35
CA LEU A 62 -32.66 -11.78 1.17
C LEU A 62 -32.36 -10.48 0.40
N LEU A 63 -31.25 -9.80 0.74
CA LEU A 63 -30.81 -8.62 0.00
C LEU A 63 -30.54 -8.95 -1.47
N ASP A 64 -29.84 -10.04 -1.74
CA ASP A 64 -29.55 -10.49 -3.12
C ASP A 64 -30.84 -10.81 -3.89
N ASP A 65 -31.84 -11.38 -3.23
CA ASP A 65 -33.13 -11.65 -3.85
C ASP A 65 -33.92 -10.36 -4.13
N LEU A 66 -33.86 -9.35 -3.25
CA LEU A 66 -34.46 -8.04 -3.47
C LEU A 66 -33.75 -7.25 -4.58
N ASP A 67 -32.41 -7.26 -4.61
CA ASP A 67 -31.61 -6.55 -5.60
C ASP A 67 -31.85 -7.06 -7.02
N LYS A 68 -32.20 -8.35 -7.20
CA LYS A 68 -32.64 -8.88 -8.50
C LYS A 68 -33.87 -8.16 -9.06
N TYR A 69 -34.77 -7.68 -8.20
CA TYR A 69 -35.98 -6.95 -8.60
C TYR A 69 -35.75 -5.44 -8.74
N SER A 70 -34.71 -4.91 -8.10
CA SER A 70 -34.36 -3.47 -8.10
C SER A 70 -33.20 -3.19 -9.06
N GLN A 71 -33.37 -3.50 -10.35
CA GLN A 71 -32.36 -3.24 -11.38
C GLN A 71 -32.29 -1.74 -11.72
N ILE A 72 -31.66 -0.93 -10.86
CA ILE A 72 -31.33 0.46 -11.18
C ILE A 72 -30.04 0.47 -12.00
N ALA A 73 -30.16 0.63 -13.31
CA ALA A 73 -29.02 0.72 -14.21
C ALA A 73 -28.39 2.13 -14.16
N SER A 74 -27.50 2.35 -13.18
CA SER A 74 -26.59 3.51 -13.20
C SER A 74 -25.18 3.10 -12.77
N PRO A 75 -24.12 3.76 -13.29
CA PRO A 75 -22.74 3.52 -12.86
C PRO A 75 -22.55 3.66 -11.34
N GLN A 76 -23.27 4.58 -10.71
CA GLN A 76 -23.25 4.80 -9.27
C GLN A 76 -23.88 3.63 -8.51
N ALA A 77 -25.04 3.14 -8.95
CA ALA A 77 -25.69 1.96 -8.35
C ALA A 77 -24.80 0.71 -8.48
N GLN A 78 -24.17 0.52 -9.64
CA GLN A 78 -23.27 -0.61 -9.86
C GLN A 78 -22.00 -0.51 -9.01
N SER A 79 -21.45 0.70 -8.82
CA SER A 79 -20.35 0.94 -7.88
C SER A 79 -20.77 0.63 -6.44
N PHE A 80 -21.97 1.02 -6.02
CA PHE A 80 -22.46 0.76 -4.66
C PHE A 80 -22.67 -0.73 -4.41
N SER A 81 -23.28 -1.44 -5.35
CA SER A 81 -23.44 -2.90 -5.30
C SER A 81 -22.09 -3.62 -5.23
N THR A 82 -21.11 -3.19 -6.05
CA THR A 82 -19.75 -3.74 -6.03
C THR A 82 -19.06 -3.53 -4.68
N ILE A 83 -19.12 -2.32 -4.12
CA ILE A 83 -18.53 -2.01 -2.81
C ILE A 83 -19.22 -2.82 -1.69
N GLY A 84 -20.55 -2.97 -1.77
CA GLY A 84 -21.32 -3.80 -0.85
C GLY A 84 -20.86 -5.26 -0.89
N ALA A 85 -20.79 -5.86 -2.09
CA ALA A 85 -20.31 -7.23 -2.28
C ALA A 85 -18.87 -7.44 -1.75
N GLN A 86 -17.98 -6.48 -1.98
CA GLN A 86 -16.62 -6.50 -1.40
C GLN A 86 -16.65 -6.55 0.13
N ALA A 87 -17.47 -5.72 0.77
CA ALA A 87 -17.59 -5.70 2.23
C ALA A 87 -18.09 -7.05 2.77
N TYR A 88 -19.07 -7.66 2.10
CA TYR A 88 -19.54 -9.01 2.46
C TYR A 88 -18.44 -10.06 2.29
N ASN A 89 -17.64 -10.01 1.23
CA ASN A 89 -16.55 -10.97 1.01
C ASN A 89 -15.48 -10.90 2.11
N VAL A 90 -15.14 -9.69 2.57
CA VAL A 90 -14.19 -9.52 3.69
C VAL A 90 -14.75 -10.13 4.98
N VAL A 91 -16.05 -9.94 5.24
CA VAL A 91 -16.72 -10.42 6.46
C VAL A 91 -16.97 -11.93 6.45
N LEU A 92 -17.35 -12.48 5.29
CA LEU A 92 -17.67 -13.90 5.12
C LEU A 92 -16.43 -14.77 4.88
N GLY A 93 -15.33 -14.17 4.39
CA GLY A 93 -14.05 -14.83 4.17
C GLY A 93 -13.18 -14.93 5.42
N ASN A 94 -11.94 -15.35 5.24
CA ASN A 94 -10.93 -15.39 6.31
C ASN A 94 -10.12 -14.08 6.40
N ALA A 95 -10.54 -13.02 5.71
CA ALA A 95 -9.79 -11.77 5.64
C ALA A 95 -9.52 -11.14 7.01
N LYS A 96 -10.43 -11.33 7.98
CA LYS A 96 -10.25 -10.92 9.38
C LYS A 96 -8.95 -11.45 9.99
N ASP A 97 -8.56 -12.67 9.63
CA ASP A 97 -7.37 -13.32 10.19
C ASP A 97 -6.10 -12.57 9.80
N ALA A 98 -6.03 -12.00 8.60
CA ALA A 98 -4.90 -11.19 8.17
C ALA A 98 -4.67 -9.98 9.10
N PHE A 99 -5.75 -9.40 9.65
CA PHE A 99 -5.70 -8.22 10.52
C PHE A 99 -5.46 -8.52 12.01
N ASP A 100 -5.45 -9.79 12.39
CA ASP A 100 -5.25 -10.24 13.76
C ASP A 100 -3.78 -10.53 14.04
N LEU A 101 -3.09 -9.53 14.63
CA LEU A 101 -1.69 -9.65 15.02
C LEU A 101 -1.48 -10.56 16.25
N GLU A 102 -2.55 -10.91 16.98
CA GLU A 102 -2.42 -11.84 18.11
C GLU A 102 -2.14 -13.27 17.67
N LYS A 103 -2.44 -13.59 16.41
CA LYS A 103 -2.09 -14.87 15.77
C LYS A 103 -0.60 -15.01 15.46
N GLU A 104 0.20 -13.95 15.60
CA GLU A 104 1.65 -14.01 15.40
C GLU A 104 2.39 -14.50 16.65
N PRO A 105 3.43 -15.35 16.49
CA PRO A 105 4.31 -15.72 17.60
C PRO A 105 4.89 -14.50 18.30
N LYS A 106 5.05 -14.58 19.63
CA LYS A 106 5.65 -13.50 20.43
C LYS A 106 7.06 -13.12 19.96
N THR A 107 7.82 -14.09 19.46
CA THR A 107 9.17 -13.90 18.90
C THR A 107 9.15 -13.00 17.66
N ILE A 108 8.21 -13.24 16.74
CA ILE A 108 8.01 -12.41 15.55
C ILE A 108 7.60 -11.00 15.95
N LYS A 109 6.60 -10.86 16.85
CA LYS A 109 6.18 -9.54 17.36
C LYS A 109 7.37 -8.77 17.98
N ALA A 110 8.21 -9.43 18.74
CA ALA A 110 9.40 -8.83 19.35
C ALA A 110 10.47 -8.40 18.32
N MET A 111 10.59 -9.14 17.21
CA MET A 111 11.50 -8.85 16.11
C MET A 111 11.16 -7.53 15.42
N TYR A 112 9.87 -7.29 15.09
CA TYR A 112 9.40 -6.02 14.53
C TYR A 112 9.49 -4.83 15.50
N GLY A 113 9.57 -5.11 16.80
CA GLY A 113 9.68 -4.10 17.84
C GLY A 113 8.33 -3.51 18.25
N LYS A 114 8.37 -2.72 19.33
CA LYS A 114 7.18 -2.06 19.87
C LYS A 114 6.90 -0.75 19.13
N GLY A 115 5.64 -0.36 19.11
CA GLY A 115 5.18 0.91 18.57
C GLY A 115 4.61 0.80 17.17
N LYS A 116 4.02 1.91 16.72
CA LYS A 116 3.14 1.96 15.55
C LYS A 116 3.78 1.37 14.28
N ILE A 117 5.03 1.70 13.98
CA ILE A 117 5.69 1.25 12.74
C ILE A 117 5.96 -0.26 12.74
N GLY A 118 6.33 -0.85 13.89
CA GLY A 118 6.53 -2.30 14.01
C GLY A 118 5.23 -3.06 13.74
N GLU A 119 4.12 -2.65 14.36
CA GLU A 119 2.80 -3.23 14.13
C GLU A 119 2.31 -3.03 12.68
N GLN A 120 2.57 -1.86 12.09
CA GLN A 120 2.19 -1.57 10.71
C GLN A 120 2.94 -2.47 9.70
N MET A 121 4.26 -2.63 9.88
CA MET A 121 5.07 -3.48 9.01
C MET A 121 4.73 -4.97 9.19
N LEU A 122 4.49 -5.43 10.43
CA LEU A 122 4.03 -6.80 10.69
C LEU A 122 2.67 -7.07 10.04
N LEU A 123 1.72 -6.12 10.16
CA LEU A 123 0.45 -6.21 9.47
C LEU A 123 0.63 -6.25 7.95
N ALA A 124 1.52 -5.42 7.39
CA ALA A 124 1.81 -5.45 5.96
C ALA A 124 2.30 -6.84 5.50
N ARG A 125 3.17 -7.50 6.29
CA ARG A 125 3.64 -8.85 5.98
C ARG A 125 2.49 -9.85 5.97
N ARG A 126 1.61 -9.82 6.97
CA ARG A 126 0.41 -10.68 7.02
C ARG A 126 -0.55 -10.41 5.86
N LEU A 127 -0.78 -9.14 5.53
CA LEU A 127 -1.63 -8.77 4.40
C LEU A 127 -1.10 -9.33 3.08
N ALA A 128 0.22 -9.28 2.87
CA ALA A 128 0.88 -9.87 1.70
C ALA A 128 0.70 -11.39 1.65
N GLN A 129 0.91 -12.10 2.78
CA GLN A 129 0.68 -13.55 2.89
C GLN A 129 -0.76 -13.97 2.56
N PHE A 130 -1.73 -13.14 2.92
CA PHE A 130 -3.14 -13.38 2.61
C PHE A 130 -3.53 -12.90 1.20
N GLY A 131 -2.59 -12.39 0.40
CA GLY A 131 -2.79 -12.06 -1.01
C GLY A 131 -3.26 -10.64 -1.30
N THR A 132 -3.10 -9.71 -0.35
CA THR A 132 -3.25 -8.27 -0.63
C THR A 132 -2.15 -7.85 -1.61
N LYS A 133 -2.53 -7.19 -2.71
CA LYS A 133 -1.60 -6.89 -3.81
C LYS A 133 -0.84 -5.58 -3.62
N PHE A 134 -1.48 -4.56 -3.06
CA PHE A 134 -0.87 -3.25 -2.82
C PHE A 134 -1.13 -2.80 -1.39
N ILE A 135 -0.08 -2.48 -0.64
CA ILE A 135 -0.18 -2.10 0.76
C ILE A 135 0.58 -0.78 0.93
N THR A 136 -0.10 0.25 1.42
CA THR A 136 0.56 1.51 1.78
C THR A 136 0.68 1.63 3.29
N VAL A 137 1.86 2.03 3.76
CA VAL A 137 2.15 2.29 5.16
C VAL A 137 2.63 3.73 5.30
N GLN A 138 1.89 4.53 6.07
CA GLN A 138 2.31 5.88 6.42
C GLN A 138 2.93 5.89 7.82
N TYR A 139 4.17 6.35 7.90
CA TYR A 139 4.85 6.66 9.15
C TYR A 139 5.27 8.13 9.13
N GLY A 140 4.43 9.01 9.67
CA GLY A 140 4.58 10.47 9.56
C GLY A 140 5.50 11.13 10.60
N GLY A 141 5.59 12.46 10.48
CA GLY A 141 6.35 13.32 11.39
C GLY A 141 7.82 13.50 11.00
N TRP A 142 8.12 13.47 9.70
CA TRP A 142 9.47 13.69 9.15
C TRP A 142 9.72 15.13 8.67
N ASP A 143 8.70 15.99 8.77
CA ASP A 143 8.76 17.40 8.35
C ASP A 143 9.38 18.30 9.42
N MET A 144 10.66 18.06 9.70
CA MET A 144 11.36 18.65 10.85
C MET A 144 12.12 19.92 10.44
N HIS A 145 11.49 21.07 10.60
CA HIS A 145 12.09 22.39 10.36
C HIS A 145 12.91 22.93 11.55
N GLY A 146 13.02 22.17 12.64
CA GLY A 146 13.92 22.44 13.76
C GLY A 146 14.09 21.24 14.68
N GLY A 147 15.13 21.25 15.53
CA GLY A 147 15.35 20.21 16.54
C GLY A 147 15.51 18.77 16.00
N ILE A 148 16.02 18.62 14.77
CA ILE A 148 15.98 17.35 14.02
C ILE A 148 16.71 16.21 14.72
N LYS A 149 17.81 16.49 15.45
CA LYS A 149 18.60 15.45 16.15
C LYS A 149 17.73 14.66 17.12
N LYS A 150 17.10 15.33 18.09
CA LYS A 150 16.24 14.71 19.10
C LYS A 150 15.07 13.96 18.46
N ALA A 151 14.51 14.53 17.40
CA ALA A 151 13.38 13.95 16.69
C ALA A 151 13.76 12.68 15.91
N LEU A 152 14.97 12.63 15.31
CA LEU A 152 15.50 11.42 14.66
C LEU A 152 15.87 10.35 15.68
N GLU A 153 16.51 10.70 16.81
CA GLU A 153 16.81 9.77 17.90
C GLU A 153 15.55 9.05 18.41
N GLY A 154 14.39 9.73 18.40
CA GLY A 154 13.11 9.14 18.79
C GLY A 154 12.36 8.35 17.70
N LYS A 155 12.77 8.43 16.42
CA LYS A 155 12.03 7.84 15.29
C LYS A 155 12.81 6.79 14.52
N VAL A 156 14.07 7.06 14.22
CA VAL A 156 14.91 6.21 13.38
C VAL A 156 15.08 4.81 13.98
N PRO A 157 15.34 4.62 15.29
CA PRO A 157 15.54 3.27 15.83
C PRO A 157 14.34 2.34 15.62
N SER A 158 13.11 2.84 15.79
CA SER A 158 11.91 2.02 15.57
C SER A 158 11.67 1.73 14.09
N LEU A 159 11.96 2.69 13.19
CA LEU A 159 11.86 2.48 11.75
C LEU A 159 12.89 1.45 11.29
N ASP A 160 14.16 1.63 11.67
CA ASP A 160 15.28 0.74 11.32
C ASP A 160 14.99 -0.70 11.73
N LYS A 161 14.59 -0.91 12.99
CA LYS A 161 14.21 -2.23 13.50
C LYS A 161 13.04 -2.85 12.71
N ALA A 162 11.98 -2.10 12.43
CA ALA A 162 10.82 -2.61 11.72
C ALA A 162 11.12 -2.95 10.26
N LEU A 163 11.94 -2.14 9.57
CA LEU A 163 12.38 -2.40 8.20
C LEU A 163 13.29 -3.63 8.14
N ALA A 164 14.29 -3.72 9.03
CA ALA A 164 15.17 -4.87 9.11
C ALA A 164 14.40 -6.17 9.38
N ALA A 165 13.44 -6.12 10.32
CA ALA A 165 12.56 -7.24 10.60
C ALA A 165 11.72 -7.65 9.38
N PHE A 166 11.10 -6.69 8.69
CA PHE A 166 10.28 -6.98 7.52
C PHE A 166 11.09 -7.62 6.38
N VAL A 167 12.24 -7.02 6.05
CA VAL A 167 13.13 -7.57 5.00
C VAL A 167 13.57 -8.97 5.39
N LYS A 168 14.03 -9.19 6.63
CA LYS A 168 14.41 -10.53 7.07
C LYS A 168 13.25 -11.53 6.94
N ASP A 169 12.07 -11.16 7.42
CA ASP A 169 10.88 -12.03 7.47
C ASP A 169 10.40 -12.42 6.07
N ILE A 170 10.35 -11.50 5.10
CA ILE A 170 9.94 -11.87 3.73
C ILE A 170 10.95 -12.81 3.05
N TYR A 171 12.25 -12.69 3.34
CA TYR A 171 13.25 -13.63 2.81
C TYR A 171 13.17 -14.99 3.49
N GLU A 172 13.05 -15.05 4.82
CA GLU A 172 12.96 -16.31 5.57
C GLU A 172 11.65 -17.06 5.31
N SER A 173 10.57 -16.35 5.00
CA SER A 173 9.26 -16.95 4.68
C SER A 173 9.06 -17.26 3.20
N GLY A 174 10.04 -17.00 2.34
CA GLY A 174 9.96 -17.26 0.91
C GLY A 174 9.03 -16.30 0.13
N LEU A 175 8.70 -15.15 0.72
CA LEU A 175 7.89 -14.10 0.10
C LEU A 175 8.73 -13.07 -0.66
N SER A 176 10.06 -13.16 -0.61
CA SER A 176 10.97 -12.16 -1.17
C SER A 176 10.69 -11.88 -2.64
N ASP A 177 10.38 -12.90 -3.44
CA ASP A 177 10.18 -12.74 -4.88
C ASP A 177 8.81 -12.13 -5.22
N ASP A 178 7.82 -12.33 -4.35
CA ASP A 178 6.45 -11.81 -4.50
C ASP A 178 6.30 -10.37 -3.99
N VAL A 179 7.11 -9.98 -3.00
CA VAL A 179 6.96 -8.72 -2.27
C VAL A 179 8.12 -7.77 -2.58
N LEU A 180 7.83 -6.70 -3.33
CA LEU A 180 8.71 -5.55 -3.47
C LEU A 180 8.39 -4.50 -2.38
N LEU A 181 9.28 -4.35 -1.41
CA LEU A 181 9.27 -3.26 -0.44
C LEU A 181 9.82 -1.98 -1.07
N VAL A 182 9.03 -0.90 -1.03
CA VAL A 182 9.46 0.45 -1.42
C VAL A 182 9.37 1.38 -0.21
N VAL A 183 10.49 1.95 0.22
CA VAL A 183 10.55 2.93 1.31
C VAL A 183 11.04 4.26 0.74
N THR A 184 10.21 5.29 0.81
CA THR A 184 10.55 6.62 0.30
C THR A 184 9.74 7.71 1.01
N GLY A 185 10.05 8.97 0.70
CA GLY A 185 9.29 10.15 1.12
C GLY A 185 8.73 10.89 -0.10
N GLU A 186 8.17 12.08 0.13
CA GLU A 186 7.55 12.90 -0.92
C GLU A 186 8.59 13.77 -1.65
N PHE A 187 9.52 14.35 -0.87
CA PHE A 187 10.60 15.21 -1.36
C PHE A 187 11.82 15.09 -0.44
N GLY A 188 12.98 15.51 -0.93
CA GLY A 188 14.21 15.59 -0.17
C GLY A 188 14.25 16.75 0.81
N ARG A 189 15.43 16.95 1.38
CA ARG A 189 15.66 17.93 2.44
C ARG A 189 16.91 18.75 2.17
N THR A 190 16.87 20.05 2.48
CA THR A 190 18.02 20.97 2.35
C THR A 190 19.17 20.61 3.29
N ARG A 191 20.22 21.42 3.39
CA ARG A 191 21.19 21.32 4.48
C ARG A 191 20.53 21.80 5.79
N LEU A 192 21.23 21.63 6.92
CA LEU A 192 20.74 22.15 8.20
C LEU A 192 20.47 23.65 8.10
N ASN A 193 19.26 24.06 8.51
CA ASN A 193 18.87 25.45 8.64
C ASN A 193 19.28 26.02 10.02
N LYS A 194 19.06 27.32 10.24
CA LYS A 194 19.44 28.01 11.50
C LYS A 194 18.73 27.47 12.75
N LYS A 195 17.67 26.67 12.60
CA LYS A 195 16.89 26.08 13.70
C LYS A 195 17.28 24.62 13.99
N ALA A 196 18.39 24.14 13.42
CA ALA A 196 18.79 22.74 13.44
C ALA A 196 17.70 21.81 12.87
N GLY A 197 17.04 22.25 11.79
CA GLY A 197 16.11 21.47 10.98
C GLY A 197 16.54 21.41 9.52
N ARG A 198 15.68 20.88 8.64
CA ARG A 198 15.91 20.87 7.18
C ARG A 198 14.62 21.24 6.44
N ASP A 199 14.72 22.16 5.49
CA ASP A 199 13.60 22.66 4.71
C ASP A 199 13.34 21.76 3.48
N HIS A 200 12.28 22.06 2.73
CA HIS A 200 11.83 21.25 1.59
C HIS A 200 12.79 21.36 0.41
N TRP A 201 13.04 20.25 -0.27
CA TRP A 201 13.95 20.19 -1.40
C TRP A 201 13.51 19.17 -2.45
N SER A 202 12.99 19.65 -3.60
CA SER A 202 12.34 18.80 -4.61
C SER A 202 13.30 18.09 -5.56
N SER A 203 14.60 18.45 -5.58
CA SER A 203 15.53 17.95 -6.59
C SER A 203 15.91 16.47 -6.42
N ILE A 204 15.77 15.89 -5.22
CA ILE A 204 16.14 14.51 -4.94
C ILE A 204 15.39 13.96 -3.73
N THR A 205 15.03 12.68 -3.73
CA THR A 205 14.44 11.98 -2.58
C THR A 205 15.14 10.63 -2.38
N PRO A 206 15.54 10.25 -1.16
CA PRO A 206 16.09 8.91 -0.92
C PRO A 206 15.01 7.83 -1.08
N MET A 207 15.41 6.69 -1.60
CA MET A 207 14.53 5.53 -1.78
C MET A 207 15.31 4.25 -1.48
N LEU A 208 14.66 3.33 -0.77
CA LEU A 208 15.13 1.98 -0.53
C LEU A 208 14.15 1.00 -1.17
N LEU A 209 14.70 0.01 -1.88
CA LEU A 209 13.97 -1.04 -2.57
C LEU A 209 14.55 -2.40 -2.14
N SER A 210 13.69 -3.34 -1.77
CA SER A 210 14.11 -4.69 -1.36
C SER A 210 13.04 -5.73 -1.68
N GLY A 211 13.45 -6.89 -2.18
CA GLY A 211 12.53 -7.93 -2.63
C GLY A 211 11.98 -7.66 -4.04
N GLY A 212 11.04 -8.49 -4.46
CA GLY A 212 10.75 -8.75 -5.86
C GLY A 212 11.80 -9.66 -6.51
N ARG A 213 11.53 -10.09 -7.74
CA ARG A 213 12.41 -10.93 -8.57
C ARG A 213 13.68 -10.23 -9.09
N TYR A 214 14.15 -9.19 -8.41
CA TYR A 214 15.21 -8.31 -8.89
C TYR A 214 16.55 -8.55 -8.19
N SER A 215 17.62 -8.02 -8.78
CA SER A 215 18.95 -8.06 -8.17
C SER A 215 19.15 -6.90 -7.19
N HIS A 216 19.41 -7.22 -5.92
CA HIS A 216 19.61 -6.25 -4.84
C HIS A 216 21.09 -6.11 -4.43
N GLY A 217 21.35 -5.34 -3.36
CA GLY A 217 22.70 -5.14 -2.82
C GLY A 217 23.52 -4.09 -3.55
N ARG A 218 22.88 -3.18 -4.28
CA ARG A 218 23.53 -2.12 -5.07
C ARG A 218 22.95 -0.74 -4.80
N VAL A 219 23.75 0.28 -5.10
CA VAL A 219 23.31 1.69 -5.14
C VAL A 219 22.97 2.06 -6.57
N ILE A 220 21.83 2.73 -6.77
CA ILE A 220 21.40 3.25 -8.08
C ILE A 220 21.56 4.77 -8.08
N GLY A 221 22.41 5.26 -8.98
CA GLY A 221 22.69 6.68 -9.14
C GLY A 221 23.58 7.28 -8.05
N SER A 222 23.78 8.59 -8.12
CA SER A 222 24.56 9.36 -7.15
C SER A 222 24.09 10.80 -7.08
N ALA A 223 24.47 11.52 -6.02
CA ALA A 223 24.13 12.91 -5.81
C ALA A 223 25.30 13.73 -5.24
N ASP A 224 25.32 15.04 -5.49
CA ASP A 224 26.30 15.95 -4.91
C ASP A 224 25.92 16.33 -3.48
N GLN A 225 26.57 15.71 -2.49
CA GLN A 225 26.27 15.99 -1.07
C GLN A 225 24.75 15.86 -0.76
N ALA A 226 24.07 14.95 -1.46
CA ALA A 226 22.63 14.69 -1.40
C ALA A 226 21.72 15.88 -1.81
N TYR A 227 22.15 16.75 -2.72
CA TYR A 227 21.36 17.90 -3.19
C TYR A 227 20.76 17.72 -4.59
N TYR A 228 21.55 17.29 -5.56
CA TYR A 228 21.15 17.10 -6.94
C TYR A 228 21.67 15.76 -7.47
N PRO A 229 20.90 15.07 -8.32
CA PRO A 229 21.37 13.86 -8.97
C PRO A 229 22.53 14.18 -9.91
N THR A 230 23.64 13.45 -9.77
CA THR A 230 24.84 13.61 -10.60
C THR A 230 25.03 12.47 -11.60
N LYS A 231 24.51 11.27 -11.31
CA LYS A 231 24.52 10.12 -12.22
C LYS A 231 23.23 9.33 -12.10
N SER A 232 22.82 8.71 -13.21
CA SER A 232 21.64 7.85 -13.32
C SER A 232 20.41 8.45 -12.66
N LYS A 233 20.05 9.67 -13.07
CA LYS A 233 18.81 10.32 -12.63
C LYS A 233 17.64 9.37 -12.87
N ILE A 234 16.89 9.12 -11.79
CA ILE A 234 15.67 8.34 -11.76
C ILE A 234 14.52 9.31 -11.53
N GLU A 235 13.47 9.18 -12.32
CA GLU A 235 12.27 10.01 -12.23
C GLU A 235 11.10 9.22 -11.63
N PRO A 236 10.06 9.88 -11.08
CA PRO A 236 8.90 9.18 -10.53
C PRO A 236 8.25 8.19 -11.51
N ILE A 237 8.30 8.47 -12.81
CA ILE A 237 7.80 7.58 -13.85
C ILE A 237 8.59 6.27 -13.97
N ASP A 238 9.90 6.28 -13.66
CA ASP A 238 10.74 5.08 -13.67
C ASP A 238 10.39 4.16 -12.47
N VAL A 239 10.07 4.76 -11.33
CA VAL A 239 9.57 4.03 -10.15
C VAL A 239 8.21 3.41 -10.49
N ALA A 240 7.30 4.18 -11.10
CA ALA A 240 6.01 3.66 -11.55
C ALA A 240 6.18 2.53 -12.58
N ALA A 241 7.10 2.66 -13.55
CA ALA A 241 7.39 1.61 -14.53
C ALA A 241 7.92 0.33 -13.86
N THR A 242 8.75 0.46 -12.83
CA THR A 242 9.26 -0.67 -12.02
C THR A 242 8.14 -1.35 -11.23
N LEU A 243 7.19 -0.59 -10.68
CA LEU A 243 6.00 -1.17 -10.05
C LEU A 243 5.12 -1.92 -11.07
N PHE A 244 4.91 -1.36 -12.26
CA PHE A 244 4.17 -2.04 -13.33
C PHE A 244 4.85 -3.36 -13.74
N ASP A 245 6.17 -3.36 -13.84
CA ASP A 245 6.98 -4.55 -14.15
C ASP A 245 6.89 -5.62 -13.06
N HIS A 246 6.94 -5.21 -11.77
CA HIS A 246 6.77 -6.11 -10.63
C HIS A 246 5.39 -6.76 -10.61
N PHE A 247 4.35 -5.98 -10.92
CA PHE A 247 2.97 -6.48 -11.01
C PHE A 247 2.67 -7.15 -12.36
N GLU A 248 3.60 -7.19 -13.31
CA GLU A 248 3.35 -7.71 -14.67
C GLU A 248 2.14 -7.04 -15.36
N ILE A 249 1.91 -5.76 -15.07
CA ILE A 249 0.84 -4.97 -15.70
C ILE A 249 1.37 -4.40 -17.02
N PRO A 250 0.68 -4.64 -18.16
CA PRO A 250 1.09 -4.07 -19.44
C PRO A 250 1.18 -2.54 -19.38
N ARG A 251 2.30 -1.97 -19.85
CA ARG A 251 2.55 -0.52 -19.79
C ARG A 251 1.60 0.29 -20.65
N ASN A 252 1.08 -0.30 -21.72
CA ASN A 252 0.11 0.32 -22.62
C ASN A 252 -1.34 0.20 -22.13
N ILE A 253 -1.58 -0.31 -20.91
CA ILE A 253 -2.92 -0.46 -20.38
C ILE A 253 -3.63 0.90 -20.29
N GLN A 254 -4.85 0.93 -20.81
CA GLN A 254 -5.72 2.10 -20.77
C GLN A 254 -6.99 1.83 -19.98
N ARG A 255 -7.54 2.90 -19.42
CA ARG A 255 -8.90 2.96 -18.86
C ARG A 255 -9.59 4.24 -19.33
N VAL A 256 -10.89 4.13 -19.58
CA VAL A 256 -11.70 5.28 -20.00
C VAL A 256 -12.03 6.13 -18.78
N ASP A 257 -11.74 7.42 -18.84
CA ASP A 257 -12.09 8.36 -17.79
C ASP A 257 -13.57 8.76 -17.83
N ARG A 258 -13.99 9.61 -16.89
CA ARG A 258 -15.40 10.05 -16.77
C ARG A 258 -15.88 10.87 -17.97
N GLY A 259 -14.98 11.42 -18.78
CA GLY A 259 -15.28 12.15 -20.01
C GLY A 259 -15.30 11.26 -21.25
N GLY A 260 -15.15 9.94 -21.10
CA GLY A 260 -15.09 9.02 -22.24
C GLY A 260 -13.72 8.95 -22.92
N ARG A 261 -12.67 9.57 -22.35
CA ARG A 261 -11.34 9.59 -22.94
C ARG A 261 -10.50 8.41 -22.45
N PRO A 262 -9.89 7.62 -23.35
CA PRO A 262 -8.89 6.62 -22.96
C PRO A 262 -7.66 7.30 -22.34
N ARG A 263 -7.27 6.84 -21.15
CA ARG A 263 -6.08 7.30 -20.41
C ARG A 263 -5.16 6.13 -20.17
N TYR A 264 -3.88 6.29 -20.47
CA TYR A 264 -2.86 5.34 -20.04
C TYR A 264 -2.75 5.39 -18.52
N LEU A 265 -2.58 4.24 -17.88
CA LEU A 265 -2.32 4.20 -16.44
C LEU A 265 -0.86 4.50 -16.10
N LEU A 266 0.02 4.44 -17.10
CA LEU A 266 1.41 4.91 -17.06
C LEU A 266 1.63 5.82 -18.28
N GLU A 267 1.60 7.14 -18.08
CA GLU A 267 1.78 8.13 -19.14
C GLU A 267 3.28 8.45 -19.31
N GLY A 268 3.89 7.99 -20.40
CA GLY A 268 5.28 8.30 -20.77
C GLY A 268 6.22 7.08 -20.82
N ASN A 269 7.50 7.33 -21.02
CA ASN A 269 8.52 6.29 -21.25
C ASN A 269 9.42 6.08 -20.03
N GLY A 270 8.85 5.57 -18.93
CA GLY A 270 9.64 5.17 -17.76
C GLY A 270 10.45 3.90 -18.01
N LYS A 271 11.68 3.84 -17.48
CA LYS A 271 12.52 2.63 -17.49
C LYS A 271 12.39 1.87 -16.17
N VAL A 272 12.54 0.55 -16.22
CA VAL A 272 12.66 -0.27 -15.00
C VAL A 272 14.05 -0.06 -14.42
N ILE A 273 14.14 0.16 -13.11
CA ILE A 273 15.38 0.55 -12.43
C ILE A 273 16.04 -0.57 -11.61
N LEU A 274 15.34 -1.69 -11.45
CA LEU A 274 15.77 -2.85 -10.68
C LEU A 274 16.25 -3.99 -11.60
#